data_AF-A0A6G4R5X3-F1
#
_entry.id   AF-A0A6G4R5X3-F1
#
_cell.length_a   1.000
_cell.length_b   1.000
_cell.length_c   1.000
_cell.angle_alpha   90.00
_cell.angle_beta   90.00
_cell.angle_gamma   90.00
#
_symmetry.space_group_name_H-M   'P 1'
#
loop_
_entity.id
_entity.type
_entity.pdbx_description
1 polymer ?
#
loop_
_entity_poly.entity_id
_entity_poly.type
_entity_poly.pdbx_seq_one_letter_code
_entity_poly.pdbx_strand_id
1 'polypeptide(L)'
;MAVFGDVPPVLGGIVVAIAVVVGVKLVQRVRTRGQRSRVDALEARLADLMPTGRGTHLESPPQVRAVETTDDEPPAIIPVIRIDLETADRPGMELVFGYVVDVLEAIQPILEERDERVERYDLEFTFGPGGLLVDGECRRVSVPPAFAQRVATEEEYRAFELHRDVKAASEDESDEPNAKRATLWGPCRELA
;
A
#
# COMPACT_ATOMS: atom_id res chain seq x y z
N MET A 1 -2.59 -47.03 -44.67
CA MET A 1 -1.25 -46.98 -44.05
C MET A 1 -1.12 -45.63 -43.35
N ALA A 2 -1.46 -45.58 -42.07
CA ALA A 2 -1.24 -44.41 -41.22
C ALA A 2 -0.04 -44.73 -40.33
N VAL A 3 1.10 -44.08 -40.58
CA VAL A 3 2.26 -44.12 -39.70
C VAL A 3 2.12 -42.93 -38.76
N PHE A 4 1.34 -43.11 -37.70
CA PHE A 4 1.44 -42.25 -36.52
C PHE A 4 2.70 -42.70 -35.79
N GLY A 5 3.79 -41.95 -35.97
CA GLY A 5 5.02 -42.17 -35.22
C GLY A 5 4.73 -41.98 -33.74
N ASP A 6 4.89 -43.08 -32.98
CA ASP A 6 4.87 -43.09 -31.52
C ASP A 6 5.90 -42.09 -30.99
N VAL A 7 5.42 -40.94 -30.52
CA VAL A 7 6.21 -40.07 -29.67
C VAL A 7 6.26 -40.74 -28.30
N PRO A 8 7.43 -41.18 -27.81
CA PRO A 8 7.50 -41.87 -26.54
C PRO A 8 6.97 -40.94 -25.43
N PRO A 9 6.18 -41.45 -24.46
CA PRO A 9 5.47 -40.64 -23.46
C PRO A 9 6.39 -39.73 -22.63
N VAL A 10 7.68 -40.05 -22.57
CA VAL A 10 8.72 -39.27 -21.92
C VAL A 10 8.97 -37.92 -22.62
N LEU A 11 8.86 -37.86 -23.95
CA LEU A 11 9.01 -36.62 -24.73
C LEU A 11 7.80 -35.69 -24.57
N GLY A 12 6.58 -36.25 -24.47
CA GLY A 12 5.36 -35.47 -24.20
C GLY A 12 5.37 -34.82 -22.81
N GLY A 13 5.84 -35.54 -21.79
CA GLY A 13 5.93 -35.02 -20.42
C GLY A 13 6.92 -33.85 -20.28
N ILE A 14 8.07 -33.91 -20.96
CA ILE A 14 9.08 -32.84 -20.93
C ILE A 14 8.56 -31.55 -21.58
N VAL A 15 7.86 -31.65 -22.72
CA VAL A 15 7.30 -30.47 -23.41
C VAL A 15 6.24 -29.78 -22.57
N VAL A 16 5.35 -30.54 -21.91
CA VAL A 16 4.34 -29.99 -21.01
C VAL A 16 4.99 -29.32 -19.79
N ALA A 17 5.99 -29.94 -19.17
CA ALA A 17 6.70 -29.36 -18.04
C ALA A 17 7.39 -28.03 -18.41
N ILE A 18 8.04 -27.97 -19.57
CA ILE A 18 8.66 -26.74 -20.07
C ILE A 18 7.59 -25.67 -20.35
N ALA A 19 6.47 -26.03 -20.98
CA ALA A 19 5.38 -25.10 -21.25
C ALA A 19 4.77 -24.53 -19.95
N VAL A 20 4.59 -25.35 -18.92
CA VAL A 20 4.11 -24.91 -17.60
C VAL A 20 5.12 -23.97 -16.94
N VAL A 21 6.41 -24.34 -16.92
CA VAL A 21 7.46 -23.48 -16.32
C VAL A 21 7.58 -22.15 -17.06
N VAL A 22 7.55 -22.17 -18.39
CA VAL A 22 7.57 -20.95 -19.21
C VAL A 22 6.31 -20.13 -18.97
N GLY A 23 5.14 -20.75 -18.92
CA GLY A 23 3.87 -20.08 -18.60
C GLY A 23 3.90 -19.40 -17.23
N VAL A 24 4.34 -20.11 -16.19
CA VAL A 24 4.50 -19.58 -14.83
C VAL A 24 5.49 -18.42 -14.82
N LYS A 25 6.65 -18.55 -15.48
CA LYS A 25 7.65 -17.48 -15.60
C LYS A 25 7.09 -16.25 -16.32
N LEU A 26 6.29 -16.44 -17.36
CA LEU A 26 5.69 -15.34 -18.13
C LEU A 26 4.64 -14.61 -17.30
N VAL A 27 3.77 -15.35 -16.60
CA VAL A 27 2.77 -14.79 -15.67
C VAL A 27 3.46 -14.04 -14.53
N GLN A 28 4.50 -14.62 -13.91
CA GLN A 28 5.30 -13.95 -12.89
C GLN A 28 5.94 -12.66 -13.42
N ARG A 29 6.46 -12.69 -14.65
CA ARG A 29 7.09 -11.51 -15.27
C ARG A 29 6.09 -10.40 -15.60
N VAL A 30 4.89 -10.75 -16.04
CA VAL A 30 3.82 -9.78 -16.28
C VAL A 30 3.34 -9.18 -14.96
N ARG A 31 3.13 -10.02 -13.94
CA ARG A 31 2.70 -9.57 -12.60
C ARG A 31 3.71 -8.62 -11.96
N THR A 32 4.99 -8.97 -11.99
CA THR A 32 6.07 -8.11 -11.44
C THR A 32 6.23 -6.80 -12.20
N ARG A 33 6.03 -6.79 -13.53
CA ARG A 33 6.03 -5.55 -14.32
C ARG A 33 4.84 -4.65 -14.00
N GLY A 34 3.64 -5.22 -13.89
CA GLY A 34 2.44 -4.48 -13.51
C GLY A 34 2.59 -3.85 -12.12
N GLN A 35 3.14 -4.61 -11.17
CA GLN A 35 3.42 -4.13 -9.82
C GLN A 35 4.41 -2.96 -9.81
N ARG A 36 5.53 -3.05 -10.57
CA ARG A 36 6.49 -1.94 -10.68
C ARG A 36 5.86 -0.70 -11.30
N SER A 37 5.14 -0.85 -12.40
CA SER A 37 4.46 0.28 -13.04
C SER A 37 3.45 0.96 -12.11
N ARG A 38 2.82 0.22 -11.19
CA ARG A 38 1.91 0.77 -10.18
C ARG A 38 2.68 1.54 -9.11
N VAL A 39 3.74 0.94 -8.57
CA VAL A 39 4.64 1.58 -7.59
C VAL A 39 5.19 2.88 -8.16
N ASP A 40 5.76 2.85 -9.37
CA ASP A 40 6.36 4.01 -10.02
C ASP A 40 5.35 5.15 -10.20
N ALA A 41 4.09 4.84 -10.54
CA ALA A 41 3.04 5.84 -10.71
C ALA A 41 2.62 6.49 -9.38
N LEU A 42 2.50 5.69 -8.33
CA LEU A 42 2.18 6.16 -6.98
C LEU A 42 3.32 7.02 -6.41
N GLU A 43 4.56 6.55 -6.52
CA GLU A 43 5.75 7.28 -6.06
C GLU A 43 5.93 8.60 -6.81
N ALA A 44 5.75 8.60 -8.14
CA ALA A 44 5.83 9.83 -8.92
C ALA A 44 4.80 10.86 -8.46
N ARG A 45 3.58 10.41 -8.11
CA ARG A 45 2.52 11.31 -7.62
C ARG A 45 2.79 11.84 -6.23
N LEU A 46 3.29 10.99 -5.32
CA LEU A 46 3.69 11.40 -3.98
C LEU A 46 4.84 12.41 -4.03
N ALA A 47 5.84 12.19 -4.89
CA ALA A 47 6.95 13.12 -5.06
C ALA A 47 6.52 14.49 -5.64
N ASP A 48 5.51 14.50 -6.51
CA ASP A 48 4.96 15.73 -7.13
C ASP A 48 4.12 16.55 -6.14
N LEU A 49 3.24 15.90 -5.37
CA LEU A 49 2.30 16.58 -4.47
C LEU A 49 2.87 16.85 -3.07
N MET A 50 3.84 16.05 -2.63
CA MET A 50 4.41 16.13 -1.28
C MET A 50 5.93 16.34 -1.35
N PRO A 51 6.39 17.48 -1.91
CA PRO A 51 7.82 17.77 -2.00
C PRO A 51 8.42 18.01 -0.62
N THR A 52 9.70 17.69 -0.45
CA THR A 52 10.44 18.04 0.76
C THR A 52 10.94 19.48 0.74
N GLY A 53 11.21 20.03 1.93
CA GLY A 53 11.82 21.34 2.09
C GLY A 53 11.23 22.16 3.23
N ARG A 54 11.55 23.45 3.25
CA ARG A 54 11.13 24.36 4.32
C ARG A 54 9.61 24.40 4.45
N GLY A 55 9.11 24.16 5.66
CA GLY A 55 7.69 24.14 5.97
C GLY A 55 7.07 22.75 5.94
N THR A 56 7.82 21.73 5.55
CA THR A 56 7.46 20.31 5.71
C THR A 56 8.24 19.70 6.86
N HIS A 57 7.70 18.64 7.47
CA HIS A 57 8.37 17.83 8.48
C HIS A 57 8.88 16.51 7.89
N LEU A 58 9.08 16.46 6.56
CA LEU A 58 9.45 15.26 5.83
C LEU A 58 10.95 15.23 5.56
N GLU A 59 11.61 14.11 5.91
CA GLU A 59 13.02 13.90 5.53
C GLU A 59 13.15 13.58 4.04
N SER A 60 12.21 12.80 3.52
CA SER A 60 12.10 12.43 2.11
C SER A 60 10.63 12.44 1.68
N PRO A 61 10.32 12.57 0.37
CA PRO A 61 8.95 12.41 -0.09
C PRO A 61 8.42 11.03 0.31
N PRO A 62 7.12 10.87 0.62
CA PRO A 62 6.57 9.58 0.97
C PRO A 62 6.82 8.53 -0.12
N GLN A 63 7.16 7.31 0.30
CA GLN A 63 7.59 6.23 -0.58
C GLN A 63 6.63 5.05 -0.52
N VAL A 64 6.45 4.35 -1.64
CA VAL A 64 5.64 3.14 -1.66
C VAL A 64 6.52 1.98 -1.23
N ARG A 65 6.46 1.60 0.04
CA ARG A 65 7.23 0.48 0.59
C ARG A 65 6.82 -0.84 -0.05
N ALA A 66 5.52 -1.03 -0.25
CA ALA A 66 4.95 -2.21 -0.90
C ALA A 66 3.54 -1.94 -1.43
N VAL A 67 3.10 -2.80 -2.33
CA VAL A 67 1.67 -2.98 -2.65
C VAL A 67 1.37 -4.46 -2.46
N GLU A 68 0.89 -4.81 -1.26
CA GLU A 68 0.51 -6.19 -0.95
C GLU A 68 -0.78 -6.56 -1.70
N THR A 69 -1.01 -7.85 -1.89
CA THR A 69 -2.23 -8.38 -2.49
C THR A 69 -2.85 -9.36 -1.51
N THR A 70 -4.17 -9.31 -1.37
CA THR A 70 -4.96 -10.18 -0.51
C THR A 70 -5.27 -11.48 -1.26
N ASP A 71 -5.50 -12.56 -0.52
CA ASP A 71 -5.85 -13.87 -1.10
C ASP A 71 -7.36 -13.99 -1.41
N ASP A 72 -8.10 -12.88 -1.39
CA ASP A 72 -9.52 -12.85 -1.75
C ASP A 72 -9.73 -13.08 -3.25
N GLU A 73 -10.96 -13.41 -3.63
CA GLU A 73 -11.39 -13.49 -5.03
C GLU A 73 -12.61 -12.57 -5.28
N PRO A 74 -12.48 -11.50 -6.09
CA PRO A 74 -11.24 -11.01 -6.72
C PRO A 74 -10.24 -10.48 -5.66
N PRO A 75 -8.93 -10.46 -5.94
CA PRO A 75 -7.93 -9.97 -4.99
C PRO A 75 -8.11 -8.48 -4.71
N ALA A 76 -7.80 -8.04 -3.49
CA ALA A 76 -7.62 -6.63 -3.16
C ALA A 76 -6.13 -6.31 -3.00
N ILE A 77 -5.80 -5.03 -3.02
CA ILE A 77 -4.46 -4.54 -2.69
C ILE A 77 -4.45 -3.81 -1.35
N ILE A 78 -3.27 -3.77 -0.73
CA ILE A 78 -2.97 -2.95 0.43
C ILE A 78 -1.73 -2.11 0.09
N PRO A 79 -1.92 -0.84 -0.31
CA PRO A 79 -0.80 0.09 -0.45
C PRO A 79 -0.15 0.33 0.93
N VAL A 80 1.15 0.10 1.01
CA VAL A 80 1.96 0.38 2.20
C VAL A 80 2.87 1.56 1.88
N ILE A 81 2.55 2.72 2.43
CA ILE A 81 3.27 3.98 2.21
C ILE A 81 4.12 4.29 3.43
N ARG A 82 5.39 4.62 3.23
CA ARG A 82 6.31 5.05 4.28
C ARG A 82 6.47 6.57 4.24
N ILE A 83 6.41 7.18 5.41
CA ILE A 83 6.53 8.62 5.65
C ILE A 83 7.64 8.80 6.68
N ASP A 84 8.81 9.27 6.23
CA ASP A 84 9.94 9.58 7.10
C ASP A 84 9.81 11.02 7.61
N LEU A 85 9.65 11.19 8.93
CA LEU A 85 9.50 12.48 9.58
C LEU A 85 10.82 12.98 10.16
N GLU A 86 11.15 14.24 9.90
CA GLU A 86 12.35 14.92 10.42
C GLU A 86 12.13 15.37 11.87
N THR A 87 11.82 14.42 12.75
CA THR A 87 11.57 14.67 14.18
C THR A 87 12.18 13.57 15.03
N ALA A 88 12.84 13.96 16.11
CA ALA A 88 13.37 13.03 17.10
C ALA A 88 12.28 12.54 18.08
N ASP A 89 11.20 13.30 18.23
CA ASP A 89 10.12 13.03 19.18
C ASP A 89 8.88 12.48 18.49
N ARG A 90 8.02 11.83 19.28
CA ARG A 90 6.72 11.33 18.81
C ARG A 90 5.88 12.48 18.23
N PRO A 91 5.44 12.39 16.97
CA PRO A 91 4.63 13.43 16.35
C PRO A 91 3.22 13.50 16.95
N GLY A 92 2.63 14.69 16.93
CA GLY A 92 1.23 14.90 17.30
C GLY A 92 0.27 14.29 16.26
N MET A 93 -0.89 13.82 16.69
CA MET A 93 -1.87 13.17 15.80
C MET A 93 -2.40 14.10 14.72
N GLU A 94 -2.49 15.40 14.98
CA GLU A 94 -2.89 16.39 13.97
C GLU A 94 -1.92 16.39 12.78
N LEU A 95 -0.61 16.42 13.05
CA LEU A 95 0.43 16.34 12.01
C LEU A 95 0.35 15.01 11.25
N VAL A 96 0.24 13.91 11.99
CA VAL A 96 0.15 12.55 11.43
C VAL A 96 -1.02 12.47 10.45
N PHE A 97 -2.22 12.84 10.89
CA PHE A 97 -3.42 12.74 10.06
C PHE A 97 -3.48 13.78 8.95
N GLY A 98 -2.78 14.92 9.09
CA GLY A 98 -2.52 15.82 7.96
C GLY A 98 -1.82 15.09 6.82
N TYR A 99 -0.70 14.42 7.10
CA TYR A 99 -0.01 13.61 6.09
C TYR A 99 -0.83 12.40 5.61
N VAL A 100 -1.65 11.79 6.47
CA VAL A 100 -2.55 10.71 6.03
C VAL A 100 -3.51 11.24 4.96
N VAL A 101 -4.15 12.39 5.18
CA VAL A 101 -5.05 13.01 4.21
C VAL A 101 -4.30 13.32 2.91
N ASP A 102 -3.15 13.99 2.99
CA ASP A 102 -2.36 14.36 1.80
C ASP A 102 -1.98 13.13 0.95
N VAL A 103 -1.55 12.04 1.61
CA VAL A 103 -1.22 10.79 0.93
C VAL A 103 -2.46 10.17 0.29
N LEU A 104 -3.59 10.11 1.00
CA LEU A 104 -4.83 9.52 0.47
C LEU A 104 -5.35 10.31 -0.73
N GLU A 105 -5.36 11.64 -0.66
CA GLU A 105 -5.73 12.51 -1.79
C GLU A 105 -4.79 12.31 -2.99
N ALA A 106 -3.51 12.05 -2.75
CA ALA A 106 -2.54 11.80 -3.81
C ALA A 106 -2.76 10.45 -4.51
N ILE A 107 -3.01 9.37 -3.76
CA ILE A 107 -3.00 8.00 -4.29
C ILE A 107 -4.38 7.46 -4.67
N GLN A 108 -5.45 7.87 -3.98
CA GLN A 108 -6.80 7.34 -4.20
C GLN A 108 -7.23 7.49 -5.67
N PRO A 109 -7.07 8.66 -6.35
CA PRO A 109 -7.49 8.80 -7.74
C PRO A 109 -6.76 7.85 -8.69
N ILE A 110 -5.47 7.60 -8.45
CA ILE A 110 -4.63 6.71 -9.28
C ILE A 110 -5.10 5.26 -9.20
N LEU A 111 -5.55 4.84 -8.02
CA LEU A 111 -6.06 3.49 -7.78
C LEU A 111 -7.48 3.32 -8.33
N GLU A 112 -8.34 4.33 -8.19
CA GLU A 112 -9.68 4.36 -8.78
C GLU A 112 -9.62 4.32 -10.32
N GLU A 113 -8.77 5.12 -10.95
CA GLU A 113 -8.56 5.13 -12.41
C GLU A 113 -8.09 3.77 -12.97
N ARG A 114 -7.52 2.92 -12.13
CA ARG A 114 -7.05 1.57 -12.48
C ARG A 114 -8.01 0.47 -12.07
N ASP A 115 -9.20 0.83 -11.54
CA ASP A 115 -10.20 -0.09 -11.00
C ASP A 115 -9.61 -1.05 -9.93
N GLU A 116 -8.65 -0.57 -9.13
CA GLU A 116 -7.99 -1.39 -8.12
C GLU A 116 -8.86 -1.50 -6.86
N ARG A 117 -9.17 -2.73 -6.44
CA ARG A 117 -9.91 -2.97 -5.20
C ARG A 117 -8.95 -2.83 -4.01
N VAL A 118 -9.14 -1.82 -3.17
CA VAL A 118 -8.30 -1.60 -1.98
C VAL A 118 -8.94 -2.21 -0.73
N GLU A 119 -8.20 -3.04 0.01
CA GLU A 119 -8.69 -3.59 1.29
C GLU A 119 -8.57 -2.55 2.42
N ARG A 120 -7.43 -1.86 2.47
CA ARG A 120 -7.12 -0.72 3.35
C ARG A 120 -5.82 -0.05 2.88
N TYR A 121 -5.54 1.12 3.42
CA TYR A 121 -4.29 1.85 3.25
C TYR A 121 -3.45 1.72 4.51
N ASP A 122 -2.20 1.27 4.41
CA ASP A 122 -1.27 1.22 5.53
C ASP A 122 -0.24 2.35 5.37
N LEU A 123 -0.25 3.32 6.29
CA LEU A 123 0.70 4.43 6.32
C LEU A 123 1.64 4.28 7.50
N GLU A 124 2.91 4.07 7.23
CA GLU A 124 3.98 3.85 8.19
C GLU A 124 4.78 5.13 8.39
N PHE A 125 4.78 5.62 9.62
CA PHE A 125 5.50 6.80 10.07
C PHE A 125 6.77 6.36 10.78
N THR A 126 7.90 6.83 10.28
CA THR A 126 9.23 6.61 10.86
C THR A 126 9.74 7.94 11.42
N PHE A 127 10.22 7.91 12.66
CA PHE A 127 10.71 9.08 13.38
C PHE A 127 11.69 8.64 14.47
N GLY A 128 12.32 9.60 15.15
CA GLY A 128 13.32 9.32 16.19
C GLY A 128 14.75 9.36 15.67
N PRO A 129 15.74 9.21 16.56
CA PRO A 129 17.15 9.29 16.19
C PRO A 129 17.53 8.09 15.31
N GLY A 130 17.48 8.26 13.99
CA GLY A 130 17.98 7.27 13.04
C GLY A 130 19.50 7.28 13.00
N GLY A 131 20.14 6.28 13.62
CA GLY A 131 21.60 6.18 13.64
C GLY A 131 22.10 4.75 13.79
N LEU A 132 23.39 4.53 13.53
CA LEU A 132 24.04 3.20 13.60
C LEU A 132 23.88 2.45 14.94
N LEU A 133 23.41 3.12 15.99
CA LEU A 133 23.34 2.62 17.37
C LEU A 133 21.93 2.66 17.99
N VAL A 134 20.97 3.34 17.36
CA VAL A 134 19.60 3.49 17.86
C VAL A 134 18.66 3.37 16.67
N ASP A 135 17.73 2.41 16.77
CA ASP A 135 16.68 2.25 15.77
C ASP A 135 15.64 3.37 15.96
N GLY A 136 15.24 3.98 14.85
CA GLY A 136 14.08 4.88 14.83
C GLY A 136 12.80 4.14 15.21
N GLU A 137 11.81 4.88 15.71
CA GLU A 137 10.48 4.33 15.92
C GLU A 137 9.73 4.20 14.59
N CYS A 138 8.91 3.15 14.48
CA CYS A 138 8.00 2.96 13.36
C CYS A 138 6.59 2.71 13.89
N ARG A 139 5.64 3.53 13.43
CA ARG A 139 4.22 3.45 13.82
C ARG A 139 3.34 3.47 12.59
N ARG A 140 2.18 2.85 12.66
CA ARG A 140 1.27 2.73 11.52
C ARG A 140 -0.12 3.26 11.82
N VAL A 141 -0.67 3.96 10.84
CA VAL A 141 -2.10 4.21 10.71
C VAL A 141 -2.65 3.35 9.56
N SER A 142 -3.69 2.56 9.84
CA SER A 142 -4.40 1.80 8.80
C SER A 142 -5.77 2.44 8.57
N VAL A 143 -6.09 2.76 7.31
CA VAL A 143 -7.31 3.47 6.93
C VAL A 143 -8.17 2.60 6.02
N PRO A 144 -9.41 2.27 6.41
CA PRO A 144 -10.38 1.61 5.55
C PRO A 144 -10.69 2.42 4.27
N PRO A 145 -11.02 1.75 3.15
CA PRO A 145 -11.26 2.40 1.86
C PRO A 145 -12.45 3.38 1.90
N ALA A 146 -13.45 3.13 2.74
CA ALA A 146 -14.59 4.04 2.91
C ALA A 146 -14.15 5.42 3.41
N PHE A 147 -13.20 5.48 4.35
CA PHE A 147 -12.69 6.77 4.86
C PHE A 147 -11.80 7.48 3.84
N ALA A 148 -11.00 6.72 3.08
CA ALA A 148 -10.21 7.30 1.99
C ALA A 148 -11.10 7.88 0.87
N GLN A 149 -12.21 7.22 0.56
CA GLN A 149 -13.21 7.76 -0.37
C GLN A 149 -13.75 9.09 0.12
N ARG A 150 -14.13 9.17 1.41
CA ARG A 150 -14.65 10.41 2.00
C ARG A 150 -13.63 11.54 1.96
N VAL A 151 -12.36 11.26 2.25
CA VAL A 151 -11.27 12.24 2.05
C VAL A 151 -11.24 12.77 0.62
N ALA A 152 -11.39 11.88 -0.38
CA ALA A 152 -11.35 12.29 -1.79
C ALA A 152 -12.60 13.03 -2.27
N THR A 153 -13.77 12.84 -1.64
CA THR A 153 -15.06 13.36 -2.13
C THR A 153 -15.71 14.44 -1.28
N GLU A 154 -15.43 14.48 0.03
CA GLU A 154 -16.06 15.40 0.99
C GLU A 154 -15.04 16.47 1.40
N GLU A 155 -15.21 17.71 0.92
CA GLU A 155 -14.26 18.80 1.19
C GLU A 155 -14.09 19.12 2.68
N GLU A 156 -15.10 18.86 3.50
CA GLU A 156 -15.09 19.07 4.96
C GLU A 156 -14.48 17.88 5.73
N TYR A 157 -14.27 16.73 5.07
CA TYR A 157 -13.72 15.54 5.70
C TYR A 157 -12.19 15.57 5.71
N ARG A 158 -11.61 16.18 6.74
CA ARG A 158 -10.17 16.46 6.83
C ARG A 158 -9.53 15.65 7.96
N ALA A 159 -8.31 16.02 8.33
CA ALA A 159 -7.48 15.30 9.28
C ALA A 159 -8.17 15.04 10.63
N PHE A 160 -8.98 15.99 11.11
CA PHE A 160 -9.71 15.85 12.37
C PHE A 160 -10.81 14.80 12.28
N GLU A 161 -11.66 14.87 11.25
CA GLU A 161 -12.76 13.94 11.00
C GLU A 161 -12.21 12.53 10.76
N LEU A 162 -11.17 12.43 9.92
CA LEU A 162 -10.50 11.17 9.64
C LEU A 162 -9.88 10.56 10.91
N HIS A 163 -9.20 11.36 11.74
CA HIS A 163 -8.64 10.88 13.00
C HIS A 163 -9.72 10.36 13.94
N ARG A 164 -10.82 11.10 14.10
CA ARG A 164 -11.94 10.71 14.95
C ARG A 164 -12.54 9.37 14.48
N ASP A 165 -12.80 9.23 13.19
CA ASP A 165 -13.47 8.05 12.65
C ASP A 165 -12.53 6.83 12.62
N VAL A 166 -11.23 7.00 12.31
CA VAL A 166 -10.22 5.93 12.42
C VAL A 166 -10.06 5.49 13.87
N LYS A 167 -10.06 6.44 14.83
CA LYS A 167 -10.02 6.12 16.25
C LYS A 167 -11.21 5.25 16.66
N ALA A 168 -12.43 5.72 16.39
CA ALA A 168 -13.65 4.97 16.70
C ALA A 168 -13.65 3.58 16.05
N ALA A 169 -13.23 3.48 14.78
CA ALA A 169 -13.10 2.19 14.09
C ALA A 169 -12.06 1.26 14.72
N SER A 170 -10.93 1.79 15.19
CA SER A 170 -9.89 1.00 15.87
C SER A 170 -10.30 0.52 17.27
N GLU A 171 -11.29 1.17 17.88
CA GLU A 171 -11.86 0.81 19.19
C GLU A 171 -13.11 -0.07 19.06
N ASP A 172 -13.40 -0.58 17.84
CA ASP A 172 -14.60 -1.35 17.49
C ASP A 172 -15.92 -0.59 17.73
N GLU A 173 -15.89 0.75 17.72
CA GLU A 173 -17.04 1.64 17.96
C GLU A 173 -17.65 2.21 16.66
N SER A 174 -17.22 1.71 15.50
CA SER A 174 -17.74 2.13 14.20
C SER A 174 -18.50 1.01 13.51
N ASP A 175 -19.69 1.33 13.00
CA ASP A 175 -20.53 0.42 12.21
C ASP A 175 -20.13 0.40 10.71
N GLU A 176 -19.10 1.15 10.33
CA GLU A 176 -18.66 1.27 8.94
C GLU A 176 -18.14 -0.07 8.40
N PRO A 177 -18.45 -0.42 7.14
CA PRO A 177 -17.91 -1.61 6.51
C PRO A 177 -16.38 -1.61 6.58
N ASN A 178 -15.82 -2.73 7.02
CA ASN A 178 -14.38 -2.92 7.20
C ASN A 178 -13.73 -2.02 8.26
N ALA A 179 -14.49 -1.37 9.14
CA ALA A 179 -13.97 -0.57 10.26
C ALA A 179 -12.91 -1.32 11.09
N LYS A 180 -13.10 -2.63 11.31
CA LYS A 180 -12.16 -3.51 12.03
C LYS A 180 -10.75 -3.60 11.43
N ARG A 181 -10.57 -3.12 10.19
CA ARG A 181 -9.26 -3.03 9.54
C ARG A 181 -8.53 -1.72 9.85
N ALA A 182 -9.18 -0.78 10.53
CA ALA A 182 -8.55 0.44 11.01
C ALA A 182 -7.53 0.12 12.10
N THR A 183 -6.47 0.90 12.15
CA THR A 183 -5.47 0.83 13.22
C THR A 183 -5.03 2.24 13.52
N LEU A 184 -5.20 2.67 14.76
CA LEU A 184 -4.68 3.95 15.22
C LEU A 184 -3.32 3.74 15.90
N TRP A 185 -2.27 4.25 15.27
CA TRP A 185 -0.91 4.33 15.83
C TRP A 185 -0.35 2.98 16.33
N GLY A 186 -0.60 1.92 15.56
CA GLY A 186 -0.11 0.57 15.85
C GLY A 186 1.37 0.37 15.49
N PRO A 187 1.93 -0.81 15.77
CA PRO A 187 3.26 -1.17 15.25
C PRO A 187 3.23 -1.30 13.71
N CYS A 188 4.35 -0.97 13.06
CA CYS A 188 4.56 -1.26 11.65
C CYS A 188 4.54 -2.77 11.37
N ARG A 189 4.20 -3.15 10.13
CA ARG A 189 4.25 -4.57 9.74
C ARG A 189 5.65 -4.93 9.30
N GLU A 190 6.06 -6.13 9.71
CA GLU A 190 7.12 -6.82 8.99
C GLU A 190 6.53 -7.25 7.64
N LEU A 191 7.13 -6.78 6.55
CA LEU A 191 6.76 -7.23 5.22
C LEU A 191 7.33 -8.63 5.01
N ALA A 192 6.49 -9.56 4.58
CA ALA A 192 6.86 -10.95 4.29
C ALA A 192 7.56 -11.10 2.93
#